data_AF-A0A975GKR0-F1
#
_entry.id   AF-A0A975GKR0-F1
#
_cell.length_a   1.000
_cell.length_b   1.000
_cell.length_c   1.000
_cell.angle_alpha   90.00
_cell.angle_beta   90.00
_cell.angle_gamma   90.00
#
_symmetry.space_group_name_H-M   'P 1'
#
loop_
_entity.id
_entity.type
_entity.pdbx_description
1 polymer ?
#
loop_
_entity_poly.entity_id
_entity_poly.type
_entity_poly.pdbx_seq_one_letter_code
_entity_poly.pdbx_strand_id
1 'polypeptide(L)'
;MLSWGDSDYSYSGTAYIFRREGTEWVEKARLVGSDAEECDYFGSSVAISGDYAIVGAPEGPGITTDGAAYIFRRDGDTWTEEAKLDTYEQTGEKYFGRSVAISGDYAVVSSHLDFRWGCQGGPHVYSGKVYIYKREGTEWRRKNSLRTYSGYNHQITDNFGCSLAISGDCLVAGAGARVSGRLRYEYDNPGAAHVYRHDGSDWIKEAVLTATDPKGRDLFGNSVSLNGDHIVVGSPGGDGNSEEVWIFKHNGSEWSPYARCKASDAEKYDDFGISVSVSGGYFIVGASRDEGAFPFSRSAL
;
A
#
# COMPACT_ATOMS: atom_id res chain seq x y z
N MET A 1 20.23 -8.14 38.15
CA MET A 1 18.87 -7.84 37.64
C MET A 1 18.90 -6.42 37.13
N LEU A 2 18.91 -6.24 35.80
CA LEU A 2 18.65 -4.96 35.16
C LEU A 2 17.24 -5.08 34.58
N SER A 3 16.28 -4.39 35.18
CA SER A 3 14.94 -4.24 34.62
C SER A 3 15.03 -3.23 33.48
N TRP A 4 14.75 -3.68 32.26
CA TRP A 4 14.47 -2.76 31.16
C TRP A 4 13.18 -2.02 31.52
N GLY A 5 13.27 -0.69 31.57
CA GLY A 5 12.22 0.19 32.06
C GLY A 5 10.96 0.13 31.22
N ASP A 6 9.87 0.58 31.85
CA ASP A 6 8.62 0.99 31.21
C ASP A 6 8.90 1.63 29.85
N SER A 7 8.29 1.05 28.83
CA SER A 7 8.01 1.78 27.62
C SER A 7 6.51 1.79 27.44
N ASP A 8 5.86 2.78 28.08
CA ASP A 8 4.45 3.21 27.91
C ASP A 8 4.18 3.68 26.46
N TYR A 9 4.57 2.93 25.45
CA TYR A 9 4.23 3.26 24.08
C TYR A 9 2.87 2.65 23.72
N SER A 10 1.80 3.37 24.06
CA SER A 10 0.45 3.04 23.60
C SER A 10 0.29 3.41 22.11
N TYR A 11 0.83 2.59 21.20
CA TYR A 11 0.74 2.83 19.74
C TYR A 11 -0.64 2.43 19.16
N SER A 12 -1.74 2.89 19.77
CA SER A 12 -3.08 2.63 19.23
C SER A 12 -3.28 3.32 17.88
N GLY A 13 -2.69 4.50 17.69
CA GLY A 13 -2.73 5.24 16.43
C GLY A 13 -3.99 6.08 16.26
N THR A 14 -3.99 6.99 15.28
CA THR A 14 -5.08 7.96 15.02
C THR A 14 -4.98 8.46 13.59
N ALA A 15 -6.12 8.70 12.93
CA ALA A 15 -6.18 9.38 11.64
C ALA A 15 -6.93 10.71 11.77
N TYR A 16 -6.63 11.67 10.89
CA TYR A 16 -7.23 13.01 10.93
C TYR A 16 -7.80 13.39 9.57
N ILE A 17 -8.97 14.02 9.56
CA ILE A 17 -9.60 14.56 8.35
C ILE A 17 -9.42 16.07 8.33
N PHE A 18 -8.86 16.59 7.23
CA PHE A 18 -8.81 18.01 6.95
C PHE A 18 -9.70 18.34 5.76
N ARG A 19 -10.43 19.46 5.84
CA ARG A 19 -11.20 20.02 4.73
C ARG A 19 -10.70 21.43 4.42
N ARG A 20 -10.57 21.74 3.13
CA ARG A 20 -10.23 23.08 2.68
C ARG A 20 -11.43 24.01 2.82
N GLU A 21 -11.26 25.12 3.54
CA GLU A 21 -12.26 26.17 3.73
C GLU A 21 -11.65 27.51 3.33
N GLY A 22 -12.06 28.03 2.18
CA GLY A 22 -11.37 29.14 1.52
C GLY A 22 -9.91 28.78 1.20
N THR A 23 -8.97 29.44 1.87
CA THR A 23 -7.53 29.24 1.69
C THR A 23 -6.89 28.35 2.76
N GLU A 24 -7.62 27.93 3.78
CA GLU A 24 -7.08 27.18 4.92
C GLU A 24 -7.50 25.71 4.89
N TRP A 25 -6.67 24.84 5.46
CA TRP A 25 -7.02 23.46 5.76
C TRP A 25 -7.42 23.37 7.22
N VAL A 26 -8.67 23.02 7.47
CA VAL A 26 -9.25 22.96 8.82
C VAL A 26 -9.46 21.50 9.21
N GLU A 27 -8.96 21.10 10.36
CA GLU A 27 -9.23 19.77 10.94
C GLU A 27 -10.74 19.65 11.23
N LYS A 28 -11.37 18.62 10.67
CA LYS A 28 -12.81 18.34 10.81
C LYS A 28 -13.11 17.14 11.67
N ALA A 29 -12.20 16.18 11.74
CA ALA A 29 -12.39 15.01 12.58
C ALA A 29 -11.05 14.39 12.98
N ARG A 30 -11.04 13.85 14.20
CA ARG A 30 -10.07 12.88 14.67
C ARG A 30 -10.74 11.51 14.69
N LEU A 31 -10.21 10.57 13.92
CA LEU A 31 -10.74 9.23 13.74
C LEU A 31 -9.94 8.25 14.58
N VAL A 32 -10.66 7.39 15.31
CA VAL A 32 -10.13 6.28 16.10
C VAL A 32 -11.03 5.07 15.86
N GLY A 33 -10.46 3.87 15.84
CA GLY A 33 -11.24 2.64 15.76
C GLY A 33 -12.12 2.47 17.00
N SER A 34 -13.32 1.93 16.82
CA SER A 34 -14.29 1.70 17.90
C SER A 34 -13.79 0.75 18.99
N ASP A 35 -12.83 -0.12 18.65
CA ASP A 35 -12.15 -1.06 19.53
C ASP A 35 -10.63 -0.87 19.50
N ALA A 36 -10.17 0.38 19.35
CA ALA A 36 -8.75 0.69 19.30
C ALA A 36 -8.04 0.28 20.59
N GLU A 37 -7.06 -0.60 20.45
CA GLU A 37 -6.20 -1.11 21.53
C GLU A 37 -4.75 -0.65 21.33
N GLU A 38 -3.92 -0.89 22.35
CA GLU A 38 -2.49 -0.62 22.24
C GLU A 38 -1.86 -1.44 21.10
N CYS A 39 -0.99 -0.79 20.32
CA CYS A 39 -0.28 -1.40 19.21
C CYS A 39 -1.17 -1.85 18.04
N ASP A 40 -2.34 -1.26 17.83
CA ASP A 40 -3.13 -1.43 16.61
C ASP A 40 -2.50 -0.74 15.37
N TYR A 41 -1.67 0.29 15.59
CA TYR A 41 -1.12 1.12 14.51
C TYR A 41 -2.21 1.68 13.59
N PHE A 42 -3.37 2.04 14.15
CA PHE A 42 -4.44 2.68 13.42
C PHE A 42 -3.94 3.96 12.73
N GLY A 43 -4.24 4.11 11.45
CA GLY A 43 -3.74 5.22 10.64
C GLY A 43 -2.43 4.93 9.91
N SER A 44 -1.91 3.70 9.99
CA SER A 44 -0.74 3.26 9.20
C SER A 44 -0.96 3.34 7.69
N SER A 45 -2.21 3.21 7.24
CA SER A 45 -2.63 3.43 5.86
C SER A 45 -3.99 4.13 5.84
N VAL A 46 -4.19 5.06 4.89
CA VAL A 46 -5.42 5.84 4.76
C VAL A 46 -5.79 6.03 3.29
N ALA A 47 -7.09 6.05 3.00
CA ALA A 47 -7.62 6.49 1.72
C ALA A 47 -8.99 7.16 1.89
N ILE A 48 -9.36 8.06 0.98
CA ILE A 48 -10.62 8.81 1.01
C ILE A 48 -11.23 8.92 -0.39
N SER A 49 -12.54 8.69 -0.50
CA SER A 49 -13.31 8.82 -1.74
C SER A 49 -14.72 9.32 -1.42
N GLY A 50 -15.04 10.54 -1.86
CA GLY A 50 -16.34 11.16 -1.61
C GLY A 50 -16.61 11.31 -0.11
N ASP A 51 -17.71 10.73 0.35
CA ASP A 51 -18.11 10.75 1.77
C ASP A 51 -17.56 9.58 2.59
N TYR A 52 -16.60 8.82 2.04
CA TYR A 52 -16.03 7.66 2.70
C TYR A 52 -14.53 7.79 2.89
N ALA A 53 -14.05 7.37 4.05
CA ALA A 53 -12.64 7.19 4.36
C ALA A 53 -12.41 5.77 4.86
N ILE A 54 -11.26 5.19 4.54
CA ILE A 54 -10.81 3.90 5.10
C ILE A 54 -9.47 4.11 5.80
N VAL A 55 -9.32 3.48 6.96
CA VAL A 55 -8.12 3.55 7.79
C VAL A 55 -7.67 2.14 8.16
N GLY A 56 -6.42 1.81 7.88
CA GLY A 56 -5.81 0.53 8.22
C GLY A 56 -5.20 0.52 9.63
N ALA A 57 -5.35 -0.63 10.31
CA ALA A 57 -4.78 -0.95 11.61
C ALA A 57 -4.19 -2.38 11.56
N PRO A 58 -3.02 -2.58 10.94
CA PRO A 58 -2.41 -3.88 10.73
C PRO A 58 -1.82 -4.51 12.00
N GLU A 59 -1.91 -3.83 13.14
CA GLU A 59 -1.34 -4.25 14.41
C GLU A 59 0.20 -4.39 14.43
N GLY A 60 0.71 -4.49 15.66
CA GLY A 60 2.12 -4.54 15.98
C GLY A 60 2.75 -5.92 15.91
N PRO A 61 4.08 -5.98 15.73
CA PRO A 61 4.81 -7.23 15.83
C PRO A 61 4.64 -7.85 17.24
N GLY A 62 4.27 -9.14 17.28
CA GLY A 62 4.13 -9.90 18.53
C GLY A 62 2.70 -10.09 19.05
N ILE A 63 1.70 -9.48 18.38
CA ILE A 63 0.28 -9.63 18.73
C ILE A 63 -0.35 -10.81 17.97
N THR A 64 -1.40 -11.39 18.55
CA THR A 64 -2.08 -12.61 18.07
C THR A 64 -3.28 -12.36 17.18
N THR A 65 -3.69 -11.10 17.00
CA THR A 65 -4.82 -10.72 16.16
C THR A 65 -4.38 -10.46 14.71
N ASP A 66 -5.35 -10.47 13.80
CA ASP A 66 -5.11 -10.54 12.36
C ASP A 66 -5.01 -9.15 11.70
N GLY A 67 -5.19 -8.05 12.45
CA GLY A 67 -5.33 -6.68 11.94
C GLY A 67 -6.75 -6.34 11.47
N ALA A 68 -7.00 -5.06 11.23
CA ALA A 68 -8.30 -4.54 10.79
C ALA A 68 -8.18 -3.34 9.84
N ALA A 69 -9.28 -3.01 9.17
CA ALA A 69 -9.47 -1.73 8.50
C ALA A 69 -10.85 -1.17 8.82
N TYR A 70 -10.95 0.14 9.00
CA TYR A 70 -12.17 0.80 9.46
C TYR A 70 -12.65 1.78 8.41
N ILE A 71 -13.94 1.71 8.07
CA ILE A 71 -14.60 2.63 7.15
C ILE A 71 -15.37 3.66 7.95
N PHE A 72 -15.11 4.94 7.65
CA PHE A 72 -15.84 6.07 8.19
C PHE A 72 -16.68 6.70 7.10
N ARG A 73 -17.94 7.01 7.42
CA ARG A 73 -18.84 7.79 6.57
C ARG A 73 -18.98 9.22 7.08
N ARG A 74 -18.95 10.17 6.16
CA ARG A 74 -19.28 11.57 6.41
C ARG A 74 -20.76 11.82 6.24
N ASP A 75 -21.37 12.49 7.21
CA ASP A 75 -22.71 13.07 7.13
C ASP A 75 -22.65 14.55 7.56
N GLY A 76 -22.75 15.46 6.59
CA GLY A 76 -22.44 16.87 6.77
C GLY A 76 -20.97 17.10 7.15
N ASP A 77 -20.74 17.54 8.39
CA ASP A 77 -19.40 17.76 8.96
C ASP A 77 -18.95 16.63 9.91
N THR A 78 -19.82 15.66 10.18
CA THR A 78 -19.56 14.57 11.13
C THR A 78 -19.02 13.35 10.41
N TRP A 79 -17.96 12.74 10.96
CA TRP A 79 -17.47 11.43 10.53
C TRP A 79 -17.79 10.38 11.58
N THR A 80 -18.42 9.28 11.16
CA THR A 80 -18.76 8.15 12.02
C THR A 80 -18.23 6.86 11.43
N GLU A 81 -17.69 5.96 12.28
CA GLU A 81 -17.36 4.61 11.86
C GLU A 81 -18.64 3.89 11.37
N GLU A 82 -18.64 3.46 10.11
CA GLU A 82 -19.73 2.72 9.48
C GLU A 82 -19.47 1.21 9.50
N ALA A 83 -18.20 0.79 9.41
CA ALA A 83 -17.84 -0.62 9.43
C ALA A 83 -16.40 -0.86 9.92
N LYS A 84 -16.22 -1.98 10.61
CA LYS A 84 -14.93 -2.65 10.79
C LYS A 84 -14.82 -3.80 9.79
N LEU A 85 -13.73 -3.84 9.04
CA LEU A 85 -13.36 -4.91 8.14
C LEU A 85 -12.24 -5.71 8.79
N ASP A 86 -12.45 -7.01 8.95
CA ASP A 86 -11.45 -7.95 9.44
C ASP A 86 -11.57 -9.29 8.68
N THR A 87 -10.68 -10.23 8.98
CA THR A 87 -10.63 -11.52 8.29
C THR A 87 -11.66 -12.53 8.80
N TYR A 88 -12.32 -12.30 9.96
CA TYR A 88 -13.24 -13.15 10.77
C TYR A 88 -12.86 -14.64 10.98
N GLU A 89 -12.25 -15.28 9.99
CA GLU A 89 -12.02 -16.71 9.88
C GLU A 89 -10.74 -17.21 10.59
N GLN A 90 -10.04 -16.37 11.36
CA GLN A 90 -8.77 -16.72 12.04
C GLN A 90 -7.83 -17.49 11.11
N THR A 91 -7.71 -17.02 9.86
CA THR A 91 -7.02 -17.75 8.79
C THR A 91 -5.51 -17.84 8.99
N GLY A 92 -4.98 -17.22 10.05
CA GLY A 92 -3.55 -17.03 10.29
C GLY A 92 -2.93 -15.95 9.39
N GLU A 93 -3.77 -15.21 8.65
CA GLU A 93 -3.33 -14.06 7.86
C GLU A 93 -3.19 -12.83 8.75
N LYS A 94 -1.96 -12.54 9.12
CA LYS A 94 -1.60 -11.37 9.93
C LYS A 94 -1.54 -10.09 9.10
N TYR A 95 -1.61 -8.94 9.77
CA TYR A 95 -1.39 -7.62 9.18
C TYR A 95 -2.46 -7.16 8.17
N PHE A 96 -3.69 -7.63 8.29
CA PHE A 96 -4.82 -7.08 7.55
C PHE A 96 -4.95 -5.57 7.82
N GLY A 97 -5.11 -4.76 6.78
CA GLY A 97 -5.11 -3.29 6.91
C GLY A 97 -3.75 -2.63 6.63
N ARG A 98 -2.75 -3.40 6.18
CA ARG A 98 -1.41 -2.85 5.91
C ARG A 98 -1.39 -1.85 4.75
N SER A 99 -2.22 -2.08 3.74
CA SER A 99 -2.52 -1.13 2.66
C SER A 99 -4.03 -1.10 2.47
N VAL A 100 -4.59 0.08 2.26
CA VAL A 100 -6.01 0.31 2.00
C VAL A 100 -6.20 1.22 0.78
N ALA A 101 -7.28 1.00 0.04
CA ALA A 101 -7.72 1.90 -1.03
C ALA A 101 -9.25 1.89 -1.10
N ILE A 102 -9.87 3.00 -1.50
CA ILE A 102 -11.32 3.13 -1.60
C ILE A 102 -11.70 3.99 -2.81
N SER A 103 -12.70 3.56 -3.58
CA SER A 103 -13.26 4.29 -4.72
C SER A 103 -14.72 3.93 -4.91
N GLY A 104 -15.61 4.93 -4.86
CA GLY A 104 -17.05 4.71 -4.97
C GLY A 104 -17.54 3.70 -3.93
N ASP A 105 -18.16 2.62 -4.40
CA ASP A 105 -18.71 1.55 -3.55
C ASP A 105 -17.73 0.41 -3.26
N TYR A 106 -16.45 0.54 -3.64
CA TYR A 106 -15.45 -0.50 -3.42
C TYR A 106 -14.37 -0.04 -2.45
N ALA A 107 -14.04 -0.93 -1.50
CA ALA A 107 -12.91 -0.80 -0.60
C ALA A 107 -12.00 -2.02 -0.75
N VAL A 108 -10.70 -1.80 -0.70
CA VAL A 108 -9.69 -2.83 -0.92
C VAL A 108 -8.68 -2.79 0.21
N VAL A 109 -8.36 -3.96 0.76
CA VAL A 109 -7.49 -4.10 1.93
C VAL A 109 -6.51 -5.25 1.72
N SER A 110 -5.23 -5.06 2.03
CA SER A 110 -4.23 -6.14 1.95
C SER A 110 -3.82 -6.69 3.31
N SER A 111 -3.38 -7.95 3.33
CA SER A 111 -2.71 -8.65 4.45
C SER A 111 -1.29 -9.10 4.05
N HIS A 112 -0.48 -8.21 3.48
CA HIS A 112 0.89 -8.55 3.07
C HIS A 112 1.87 -8.50 4.27
N LEU A 113 2.89 -9.35 4.23
CA LEU A 113 3.88 -9.46 5.30
C LEU A 113 5.14 -8.64 5.01
N ASP A 114 5.36 -7.59 5.79
CA ASP A 114 6.69 -6.93 5.90
C ASP A 114 7.40 -7.54 7.11
N PHE A 115 8.30 -8.50 6.90
CA PHE A 115 9.02 -9.15 7.99
C PHE A 115 9.91 -8.12 8.69
N ARG A 116 9.47 -7.56 9.82
CA ARG A 116 10.32 -6.86 10.78
C ARG A 116 10.11 -7.50 12.15
N TRP A 117 10.95 -8.51 12.42
CA TRP A 117 11.15 -9.19 13.70
C TRP A 117 10.09 -10.22 14.12
N GLY A 118 10.49 -11.50 14.15
CA GLY A 118 10.21 -12.31 15.33
C GLY A 118 9.20 -13.47 15.28
N CYS A 119 8.62 -13.87 14.14
CA CYS A 119 7.98 -15.19 14.09
C CYS A 119 9.06 -16.29 13.94
N GLN A 120 9.66 -16.69 15.06
CA GLN A 120 10.41 -17.94 15.12
C GLN A 120 9.42 -19.11 15.02
N GLY A 121 9.18 -19.62 13.82
CA GLY A 121 8.41 -20.85 13.64
C GLY A 121 8.01 -21.14 12.20
N GLY A 122 8.85 -21.86 11.45
CA GLY A 122 8.48 -22.58 10.23
C GLY A 122 8.74 -21.86 8.89
N PRO A 123 8.94 -22.61 7.78
CA PRO A 123 9.17 -22.08 6.45
C PRO A 123 7.83 -21.63 5.84
N HIS A 124 7.27 -20.54 6.35
CA HIS A 124 6.07 -19.98 5.77
C HIS A 124 6.47 -18.94 4.73
N VAL A 125 6.16 -19.27 3.48
CA VAL A 125 6.37 -18.43 2.31
C VAL A 125 5.04 -17.73 2.06
N TYR A 126 5.07 -16.43 2.25
CA TYR A 126 3.86 -15.64 2.27
C TYR A 126 3.75 -14.87 0.95
N SER A 127 2.82 -15.30 0.11
CA SER A 127 2.23 -14.40 -0.89
C SER A 127 1.22 -13.53 -0.16
N GLY A 128 1.30 -12.22 -0.34
CA GLY A 128 0.29 -11.32 0.21
C GLY A 128 -1.08 -11.59 -0.42
N LYS A 129 -2.14 -11.12 0.24
CA LYS A 129 -3.52 -11.26 -0.25
C LYS A 129 -4.21 -9.91 -0.23
N VAL A 130 -5.09 -9.71 -1.21
CA VAL A 130 -5.87 -8.49 -1.37
C VAL A 130 -7.34 -8.83 -1.29
N TYR A 131 -8.05 -8.20 -0.38
CA TYR A 131 -9.47 -8.39 -0.13
C TYR A 131 -10.27 -7.26 -0.73
N ILE A 132 -11.40 -7.61 -1.35
CA ILE A 132 -12.27 -6.64 -1.99
C ILE A 132 -13.63 -6.66 -1.31
N TYR A 133 -14.05 -5.49 -0.84
CA TYR A 133 -15.33 -5.23 -0.23
C TYR A 133 -16.16 -4.34 -1.13
N LYS A 134 -17.46 -4.61 -1.19
CA LYS A 134 -18.43 -3.76 -1.88
C LYS A 134 -19.49 -3.30 -0.90
N ARG A 135 -19.83 -2.02 -0.95
CA ARG A 135 -20.92 -1.44 -0.19
C ARG A 135 -22.26 -1.87 -0.78
N GLU A 136 -23.13 -2.41 0.06
CA GLU A 136 -24.49 -2.85 -0.29
C GLU A 136 -25.48 -2.24 0.71
N GLY A 137 -26.06 -1.10 0.35
CA GLY A 137 -26.82 -0.28 1.29
C GLY A 137 -25.87 0.38 2.30
N THR A 138 -26.01 0.03 3.58
CA THR A 138 -25.17 0.51 4.68
C THR A 138 -24.15 -0.53 5.15
N GLU A 139 -24.06 -1.68 4.47
CA GLU A 139 -23.13 -2.76 4.84
C GLU A 139 -21.97 -2.84 3.86
N TRP A 140 -20.78 -3.15 4.37
CA TRP A 140 -19.61 -3.47 3.55
C TRP A 140 -19.39 -4.97 3.55
N ARG A 141 -19.56 -5.61 2.39
CA ARG A 141 -19.47 -7.07 2.28
C ARG A 141 -18.28 -7.49 1.45
N ARG A 142 -17.49 -8.43 1.97
CA ARG A 142 -16.39 -9.07 1.25
C ARG A 142 -16.96 -9.79 0.02
N LYS A 143 -16.50 -9.44 -1.17
CA LYS A 143 -16.90 -10.07 -2.44
C LYS A 143 -15.97 -11.17 -2.85
N ASN A 144 -14.67 -10.88 -2.86
CA ASN A 144 -13.65 -11.85 -3.25
C ASN A 144 -12.30 -11.48 -2.63
N SER A 145 -11.31 -12.33 -2.83
CA SER A 145 -9.91 -12.07 -2.51
C SER A 145 -9.01 -12.46 -3.67
N LEU A 146 -7.99 -11.64 -3.92
CA LEU A 146 -6.99 -11.84 -4.95
C LEU A 146 -5.69 -12.32 -4.32
N ARG A 147 -5.00 -13.20 -5.05
CA ARG A 147 -3.63 -13.66 -4.79
C ARG A 147 -2.98 -14.04 -6.10
N THR A 148 -1.66 -13.99 -6.13
CA THR A 148 -0.83 -14.37 -7.28
C THR A 148 -0.58 -15.87 -7.34
N TYR A 149 -0.59 -16.54 -6.20
CA TYR A 149 -0.40 -17.98 -6.09
C TYR A 149 -1.42 -18.63 -5.15
N SER A 150 -1.98 -19.79 -5.53
CA SER A 150 -3.06 -20.47 -4.80
C SER A 150 -2.68 -21.84 -4.22
N GLY A 151 -1.38 -22.18 -4.13
CA GLY A 151 -0.89 -23.46 -3.63
C GLY A 151 0.10 -23.35 -2.45
N TYR A 152 0.33 -24.46 -1.75
CA TYR A 152 1.46 -24.61 -0.82
C TYR A 152 2.73 -24.88 -1.62
N ASN A 153 3.27 -23.87 -2.29
CA ASN A 153 4.61 -23.94 -2.89
C ASN A 153 5.47 -22.85 -2.30
N HIS A 154 6.31 -23.27 -1.36
CA HIS A 154 7.11 -22.43 -0.48
C HIS A 154 8.33 -21.80 -1.20
N GLN A 155 8.17 -21.28 -2.43
CA GLN A 155 9.28 -20.72 -3.20
C GLN A 155 8.97 -19.37 -3.88
N ILE A 156 7.75 -18.85 -3.78
CA ILE A 156 7.41 -17.54 -4.33
C ILE A 156 6.87 -16.68 -3.18
N THR A 157 7.75 -15.88 -2.58
CA THR A 157 7.34 -14.72 -1.80
C THR A 157 7.14 -13.56 -2.77
N ASP A 158 5.88 -13.19 -2.98
CA ASP A 158 5.56 -11.89 -3.52
C ASP A 158 4.77 -11.14 -2.46
N ASN A 159 5.21 -9.92 -2.14
CA ASN A 159 4.49 -9.08 -1.18
C ASN A 159 3.25 -8.49 -1.86
N PHE A 160 2.42 -9.34 -2.47
CA PHE A 160 1.27 -8.95 -3.24
C PHE A 160 0.28 -8.15 -2.40
N GLY A 161 -0.10 -6.98 -2.91
CA GLY A 161 -0.84 -5.99 -2.14
C GLY A 161 0.03 -5.09 -1.27
N CYS A 162 1.35 -5.04 -1.47
CA CYS A 162 2.21 -4.11 -0.72
C CYS A 162 1.86 -2.65 -0.94
N SER A 163 1.27 -2.35 -2.09
CA SER A 163 0.64 -1.09 -2.42
C SER A 163 -0.65 -1.35 -3.20
N LEU A 164 -1.64 -0.49 -3.00
CA LEU A 164 -2.96 -0.61 -3.63
C LEU A 164 -3.38 0.73 -4.24
N ALA A 165 -3.99 0.67 -5.42
CA ALA A 165 -4.71 1.80 -6.02
C ALA A 165 -5.98 1.30 -6.69
N ILE A 166 -7.10 2.01 -6.49
CA ILE A 166 -8.38 1.69 -7.13
C ILE A 166 -9.03 2.96 -7.67
N SER A 167 -9.56 2.88 -8.89
CA SER A 167 -10.37 3.95 -9.49
C SER A 167 -11.40 3.33 -10.41
N GLY A 168 -12.68 3.55 -10.12
CA GLY A 168 -13.78 2.98 -10.88
C GLY A 168 -13.70 1.45 -10.95
N ASP A 169 -13.56 0.92 -12.16
CA ASP A 169 -13.46 -0.52 -12.47
C ASP A 169 -12.01 -1.05 -12.52
N CYS A 170 -11.01 -0.24 -12.19
CA CYS A 170 -9.59 -0.62 -12.27
C CYS A 170 -8.94 -0.66 -10.90
N LEU A 171 -8.30 -1.79 -10.58
CA LEU A 171 -7.57 -2.06 -9.35
C LEU A 171 -6.13 -2.45 -9.68
N VAL A 172 -5.17 -1.85 -8.99
CA VAL A 172 -3.74 -2.16 -9.10
C VAL A 172 -3.24 -2.65 -7.74
N ALA A 173 -2.55 -3.78 -7.75
CA ALA A 173 -1.89 -4.34 -6.58
C ALA A 173 -0.39 -4.55 -6.86
N GLY A 174 0.44 -3.88 -6.08
CA GLY A 174 1.90 -4.01 -6.13
C GLY A 174 2.40 -5.30 -5.48
N ALA A 175 3.52 -5.81 -5.96
CA ALA A 175 4.16 -7.05 -5.50
C ALA A 175 5.69 -6.89 -5.41
N GLY A 176 6.14 -5.74 -4.90
CA GLY A 176 7.55 -5.32 -4.92
C GLY A 176 8.15 -4.92 -3.57
N ALA A 177 7.56 -5.27 -2.42
CA ALA A 177 8.14 -4.83 -1.14
C ALA A 177 9.45 -5.56 -0.77
N ARG A 178 10.33 -4.85 -0.04
CA ARG A 178 11.55 -5.42 0.55
C ARG A 178 11.14 -6.51 1.56
N VAL A 179 11.57 -7.74 1.36
CA VAL A 179 11.51 -8.78 2.41
C VAL A 179 12.79 -8.65 3.24
N SER A 180 12.67 -8.30 4.52
CA SER A 180 13.83 -8.27 5.42
C SER A 180 14.02 -9.68 6.00
N GLY A 181 15.10 -10.39 5.65
CA GLY A 181 15.26 -11.78 6.07
C GLY A 181 16.57 -12.44 5.62
N ARG A 182 17.02 -13.43 6.41
CA ARG A 182 18.26 -14.21 6.18
C ARG A 182 18.09 -15.34 5.15
N LEU A 183 17.00 -15.34 4.39
CA LEU A 183 16.74 -16.35 3.37
C LEU A 183 17.43 -15.92 2.07
N ARG A 184 18.58 -16.54 1.82
CA ARG A 184 19.50 -16.22 0.71
C ARG A 184 18.94 -16.42 -0.70
N TYR A 185 17.69 -16.88 -0.85
CA TYR A 185 17.07 -17.21 -2.13
C TYR A 185 16.03 -16.17 -2.61
N GLU A 186 15.76 -15.13 -1.81
CA GLU A 186 14.75 -14.07 -2.11
C GLU A 186 15.33 -12.84 -2.82
N TYR A 187 16.56 -12.94 -3.31
CA TYR A 187 17.35 -11.78 -3.74
C TYR A 187 17.23 -11.41 -5.21
N ASP A 188 16.43 -12.13 -5.99
CA ASP A 188 16.27 -11.89 -7.42
C ASP A 188 14.84 -11.54 -7.85
N ASN A 189 13.89 -11.32 -6.93
CA ASN A 189 12.55 -10.90 -7.34
C ASN A 189 12.58 -9.43 -7.83
N PRO A 190 12.32 -9.15 -9.12
CA PRO A 190 12.26 -7.79 -9.63
C PRO A 190 11.00 -7.05 -9.16
N GLY A 191 9.97 -7.77 -8.71
CA GLY A 191 8.65 -7.23 -8.41
C GLY A 191 7.75 -7.08 -9.64
N ALA A 192 6.48 -6.82 -9.40
CA ALA A 192 5.45 -6.60 -10.43
C ALA A 192 4.33 -5.70 -9.89
N ALA A 193 3.53 -5.13 -10.79
CA ALA A 193 2.23 -4.56 -10.46
C ALA A 193 1.14 -5.30 -11.24
N HIS A 194 0.15 -5.83 -10.54
CA HIS A 194 -0.93 -6.59 -11.13
C HIS A 194 -2.16 -5.70 -11.30
N VAL A 195 -2.70 -5.65 -12.51
CA VAL A 195 -3.89 -4.87 -12.85
C VAL A 195 -5.08 -5.79 -13.00
N TYR A 196 -6.17 -5.40 -12.37
CA TYR A 196 -7.45 -6.10 -12.41
C TYR A 196 -8.53 -5.13 -12.88
N ARG A 197 -9.41 -5.63 -13.76
CA ARG A 197 -10.58 -4.90 -14.25
C ARG A 197 -11.86 -5.59 -13.77
N HIS A 198 -12.81 -4.81 -13.28
CA HIS A 198 -14.11 -5.31 -12.88
C HIS A 198 -15.02 -5.46 -14.10
N ASP A 199 -15.49 -6.67 -14.39
CA ASP A 199 -16.30 -6.97 -15.59
C ASP A 199 -17.82 -6.78 -15.37
N GLY A 200 -18.21 -6.35 -14.18
CA GLY A 200 -19.61 -6.24 -13.74
C GLY A 200 -20.01 -7.34 -12.75
N SER A 201 -19.28 -8.46 -12.73
CA SER A 201 -19.46 -9.56 -11.79
C SER A 201 -18.27 -9.74 -10.85
N ASP A 202 -17.06 -9.78 -11.41
CA ASP A 202 -15.82 -10.13 -10.70
C ASP A 202 -14.66 -9.22 -11.13
N TRP A 203 -13.58 -9.26 -10.34
CA TRP A 203 -12.32 -8.61 -10.65
C TRP A 203 -11.42 -9.57 -11.42
N ILE A 204 -11.25 -9.33 -12.71
CA ILE A 204 -10.48 -10.18 -13.63
C ILE A 204 -9.09 -9.60 -13.82
N LYS A 205 -8.05 -10.43 -13.73
CA LYS A 205 -6.67 -10.00 -14.00
C LYS A 205 -6.55 -9.56 -15.45
N GLU A 206 -6.31 -8.27 -15.67
CA GLU A 206 -6.16 -7.65 -16.98
C GLU A 206 -4.70 -7.69 -17.44
N ALA A 207 -3.75 -7.37 -16.55
CA ALA A 207 -2.34 -7.30 -16.89
C ALA A 207 -1.42 -7.60 -15.70
N VAL A 208 -0.17 -7.93 -16.01
CA VAL A 208 0.96 -7.91 -15.07
C VAL A 208 2.01 -6.98 -15.66
N LEU A 209 2.25 -5.86 -14.97
CA LEU A 209 3.21 -4.84 -15.37
C LEU A 209 4.55 -5.14 -14.72
N THR A 210 5.61 -5.09 -15.53
CA THR A 210 7.00 -5.27 -15.10
C THR A 210 7.89 -4.26 -15.79
N ALA A 211 9.07 -3.98 -15.24
CA ALA A 211 10.13 -3.32 -16.00
C ALA A 211 10.45 -4.11 -17.29
N THR A 212 10.90 -3.43 -18.34
CA THR A 212 11.32 -4.10 -19.59
C THR A 212 12.68 -4.77 -19.48
N ASP A 213 13.48 -4.36 -18.49
CA ASP A 213 14.82 -4.83 -18.17
C ASP A 213 14.93 -5.24 -16.68
N PRO A 214 14.07 -6.15 -16.19
CA PRO A 214 13.96 -6.45 -14.76
C PRO A 214 15.24 -7.06 -14.20
N LYS A 215 15.72 -6.52 -13.08
CA LYS A 215 16.82 -7.07 -12.30
C LYS A 215 16.35 -7.47 -10.91
N GLY A 216 17.12 -8.36 -10.29
CA GLY A 216 16.87 -8.76 -8.92
C GLY A 216 16.83 -7.56 -7.99
N ARG A 217 15.83 -7.51 -7.09
CA ARG A 217 15.60 -6.41 -6.14
C ARG A 217 15.28 -5.07 -6.79
N ASP A 218 14.72 -5.03 -7.98
CA ASP A 218 14.16 -3.79 -8.52
C ASP A 218 13.03 -3.25 -7.64
N LEU A 219 12.32 -4.16 -6.95
CA LEU A 219 11.19 -3.84 -6.08
C LEU A 219 10.05 -3.15 -6.85
N PHE A 220 9.90 -3.47 -8.12
CA PHE A 220 8.85 -2.93 -8.98
C PHE A 220 7.47 -3.24 -8.38
N GLY A 221 6.62 -2.22 -8.26
CA GLY A 221 5.34 -2.36 -7.56
C GLY A 221 5.45 -2.14 -6.06
N ASN A 222 6.58 -1.64 -5.55
CA ASN A 222 6.68 -1.21 -4.16
C ASN A 222 5.60 -0.18 -3.82
N SER A 223 5.43 0.80 -4.71
CA SER A 223 4.36 1.78 -4.66
C SER A 223 3.63 1.84 -6.01
N VAL A 224 2.31 2.04 -5.98
CA VAL A 224 1.49 2.19 -7.19
C VAL A 224 0.52 3.34 -7.00
N SER A 225 0.22 4.05 -8.09
CA SER A 225 -0.84 5.06 -8.13
C SER A 225 -1.52 5.06 -9.50
N LEU A 226 -2.80 5.40 -9.54
CA LEU A 226 -3.67 5.27 -10.71
C LEU A 226 -4.43 6.59 -10.93
N ASN A 227 -4.41 7.10 -12.16
CA ASN A 227 -5.28 8.19 -12.58
C ASN A 227 -5.72 7.98 -14.03
N GLY A 228 -7.02 7.70 -14.23
CA GLY A 228 -7.58 7.46 -15.55
C GLY A 228 -6.90 6.27 -16.25
N ASP A 229 -6.36 6.52 -17.43
CA ASP A 229 -5.64 5.55 -18.27
C ASP A 229 -4.14 5.43 -17.93
N HIS A 230 -3.66 6.03 -16.84
CA HIS A 230 -2.26 5.99 -16.43
C HIS A 230 -2.06 5.30 -15.08
N ILE A 231 -1.07 4.40 -15.03
CA ILE A 231 -0.56 3.81 -13.79
C ILE A 231 0.89 4.24 -13.62
N VAL A 232 1.22 4.74 -12.43
CA VAL A 232 2.59 5.04 -12.01
C VAL A 232 3.04 3.95 -11.05
N VAL A 233 4.19 3.35 -11.31
CA VAL A 233 4.76 2.26 -10.50
C VAL A 233 6.15 2.62 -10.04
N GLY A 234 6.35 2.61 -8.72
CA GLY A 234 7.65 2.81 -8.10
C GLY A 234 8.46 1.52 -8.07
N SER A 235 9.74 1.67 -8.38
CA SER A 235 10.79 0.67 -8.27
C SER A 235 11.95 1.36 -7.55
N PRO A 236 12.06 1.29 -6.22
CA PRO A 236 13.10 2.00 -5.48
C PRO A 236 14.44 1.26 -5.41
N GLY A 237 14.52 -0.01 -5.82
CA GLY A 237 15.77 -0.77 -5.84
C GLY A 237 16.29 -1.13 -4.44
N GLY A 238 16.45 -2.41 -4.12
CA GLY A 238 17.00 -2.86 -2.83
C GLY A 238 18.51 -2.61 -2.66
N ASP A 239 19.21 -2.38 -3.75
CA ASP A 239 20.68 -2.33 -3.85
C ASP A 239 21.21 -1.06 -4.56
N GLY A 240 20.33 -0.09 -4.84
CA GLY A 240 20.66 1.16 -5.53
C GLY A 240 20.78 1.04 -7.07
N ASN A 241 20.36 -0.08 -7.68
CA ASN A 241 20.49 -0.28 -9.13
C ASN A 241 19.24 0.08 -9.94
N SER A 242 18.09 0.27 -9.28
CA SER A 242 16.79 0.40 -9.93
C SER A 242 15.92 1.36 -9.16
N GLU A 243 16.36 2.61 -9.12
CA GLU A 243 15.69 3.78 -8.53
C GLU A 243 14.95 4.53 -9.63
N GLU A 244 13.83 3.92 -10.04
CA GLU A 244 13.09 4.30 -11.22
C GLU A 244 11.59 4.33 -10.93
N VAL A 245 10.90 5.19 -11.66
CA VAL A 245 9.45 5.19 -11.73
C VAL A 245 9.03 4.88 -13.17
N TRP A 246 8.10 3.96 -13.30
CA TRP A 246 7.55 3.55 -14.58
C TRP A 246 6.13 4.07 -14.72
N ILE A 247 5.80 4.53 -15.92
CA ILE A 247 4.46 4.99 -16.28
C ILE A 247 3.94 4.05 -17.34
N PHE A 248 2.79 3.46 -17.07
CA PHE A 248 2.05 2.63 -18.01
C PHE A 248 0.81 3.37 -18.45
N LYS A 249 0.46 3.20 -19.73
CA LYS A 249 -0.74 3.80 -20.32
C LYS A 249 -1.62 2.72 -20.93
N HIS A 250 -2.92 2.81 -20.68
CA HIS A 250 -3.93 2.00 -21.34
C HIS A 250 -4.37 2.65 -22.64
N ASN A 251 -4.35 1.89 -23.74
CA ASN A 251 -4.75 2.39 -25.06
C ASN A 251 -6.20 2.05 -25.45
N GLY A 252 -7.00 1.52 -24.51
CA GLY A 252 -8.34 0.99 -24.73
C GLY A 252 -8.40 -0.53 -24.86
N SER A 253 -7.27 -1.21 -25.11
CA SER A 253 -7.18 -2.67 -25.18
C SER A 253 -6.16 -3.28 -24.24
N GLU A 254 -5.02 -2.62 -24.03
CA GLU A 254 -3.91 -3.16 -23.25
C GLU A 254 -3.15 -2.06 -22.51
N TRP A 255 -2.45 -2.46 -21.45
CA TRP A 255 -1.47 -1.64 -20.76
C TRP A 255 -0.10 -1.80 -21.42
N SER A 256 0.56 -0.69 -21.72
CA SER A 256 1.93 -0.69 -22.27
C SER A 256 2.83 0.31 -21.54
N PRO A 257 4.15 0.06 -21.45
CA PRO A 257 5.09 1.05 -20.93
C PRO A 257 5.01 2.34 -21.76
N TYR A 258 4.75 3.46 -21.09
CA TYR A 258 4.65 4.78 -21.70
C TYR A 258 5.91 5.61 -21.46
N ALA A 259 6.45 5.57 -20.24
CA ALA A 259 7.66 6.30 -19.88
C ALA A 259 8.37 5.65 -18.68
N ARG A 260 9.65 6.01 -18.53
CA ARG A 260 10.51 5.66 -17.40
C ARG A 260 11.25 6.91 -16.93
N CYS A 261 11.22 7.17 -15.63
CA CYS A 261 11.75 8.39 -15.03
C CYS A 261 12.76 8.09 -13.91
N LYS A 262 13.75 8.97 -13.77
CA LYS A 262 14.71 9.04 -12.66
C LYS A 262 14.78 10.47 -12.16
N ALA A 263 15.23 10.67 -10.92
CA ALA A 263 15.64 11.99 -10.46
C ALA A 263 16.85 12.48 -11.27
N SER A 264 16.95 13.78 -11.50
CA SER A 264 18.07 14.39 -12.24
C SER A 264 19.39 14.32 -11.48
N ASP A 265 19.30 14.20 -10.16
CA ASP A 265 20.33 14.10 -9.15
C ASP A 265 20.36 12.71 -8.50
N ALA A 266 19.74 11.70 -9.13
CA ALA A 266 19.65 10.35 -8.58
C ALA A 266 21.03 9.79 -8.21
N GLU A 267 21.24 9.57 -6.93
CA GLU A 267 22.37 8.85 -6.37
C GLU A 267 21.93 7.44 -5.96
N LYS A 268 22.91 6.58 -5.64
CA LYS A 268 22.58 5.25 -5.13
C LYS A 268 22.05 5.35 -3.71
N TYR A 269 20.99 4.60 -3.46
CA TYR A 269 20.30 4.45 -2.19
C TYR A 269 19.40 5.62 -1.78
N ASP A 270 18.99 6.48 -2.71
CA ASP A 270 18.05 7.57 -2.42
C ASP A 270 16.61 7.05 -2.19
N ASP A 271 16.37 5.77 -2.54
CA ASP A 271 15.07 5.12 -2.54
C ASP A 271 14.06 5.86 -3.45
N PHE A 272 14.50 6.45 -4.57
CA PHE A 272 13.60 7.12 -5.53
C PHE A 272 12.57 6.13 -6.09
N GLY A 273 11.28 6.40 -5.87
CA GLY A 273 10.19 5.48 -6.20
C GLY A 273 9.60 4.75 -4.98
N ILE A 274 10.07 5.04 -3.76
CA ILE A 274 9.53 4.43 -2.52
C ILE A 274 8.06 4.77 -2.30
N SER A 275 7.61 5.92 -2.80
CA SER A 275 6.21 6.33 -2.82
C SER A 275 5.92 7.09 -4.12
N VAL A 276 4.73 6.86 -4.69
CA VAL A 276 4.28 7.56 -5.89
C VAL A 276 2.84 8.00 -5.71
N SER A 277 2.47 9.14 -6.31
CA SER A 277 1.09 9.59 -6.41
C SER A 277 0.87 10.32 -7.72
N VAL A 278 -0.21 10.02 -8.45
CA VAL A 278 -0.54 10.64 -9.74
C VAL A 278 -1.91 11.31 -9.70
N SER A 279 -2.01 12.49 -10.28
CA SER A 279 -3.28 13.21 -10.46
C SER A 279 -3.20 14.16 -11.65
N GLY A 280 -4.12 13.98 -12.60
CA GLY A 280 -4.14 14.76 -13.83
C GLY A 280 -2.83 14.57 -14.61
N GLY A 281 -2.21 15.69 -15.01
CA GLY A 281 -0.94 15.67 -15.74
C GLY A 281 0.32 15.59 -14.86
N TYR A 282 0.18 15.41 -13.54
CA TYR A 282 1.29 15.44 -12.60
C TYR A 282 1.40 14.13 -11.83
N PHE A 283 2.63 13.75 -11.51
CA PHE A 283 2.91 12.76 -10.48
C PHE A 283 4.03 13.27 -9.58
N ILE A 284 4.01 12.82 -8.33
CA ILE A 284 5.07 13.05 -7.34
C ILE A 284 5.69 11.71 -6.98
N VAL A 285 6.98 11.76 -6.65
CA VAL A 285 7.79 10.58 -6.29
C VAL A 285 8.56 10.90 -5.03
N GLY A 286 8.51 10.01 -4.05
CA GLY A 286 9.36 10.06 -2.87
C GLY A 286 10.74 9.45 -3.12
N ALA A 287 11.76 10.04 -2.51
CA ALA A 287 13.12 9.53 -2.40
C ALA A 287 13.57 9.72 -0.94
N SER A 288 13.15 8.82 -0.05
CA SER A 288 13.22 9.07 1.41
C SER A 288 14.63 9.08 2.00
N ARG A 289 15.63 8.68 1.22
CA ARG A 289 17.03 8.60 1.64
C ARG A 289 17.94 9.52 0.85
N ASP A 290 17.40 10.26 -0.10
CA ASP A 290 18.09 11.38 -0.73
C ASP A 290 18.53 12.35 0.38
N GLU A 291 19.82 12.64 0.43
CA GLU A 291 20.38 13.57 1.41
C GLU A 291 20.01 15.03 1.07
N GLY A 292 19.44 15.26 -0.12
CA GLY A 292 19.22 16.57 -0.71
C GLY A 292 20.56 17.22 -1.03
N ALA A 293 20.70 17.85 -2.19
CA ALA A 293 21.84 18.71 -2.43
C ALA A 293 21.99 19.72 -1.26
N PHE A 294 23.09 19.64 -0.51
CA PHE A 294 23.44 20.61 0.54
C PHE A 294 23.17 22.04 0.03
N PRO A 295 22.48 22.92 0.79
CA PRO A 295 22.22 24.27 0.34
C PRO A 295 23.46 25.15 0.55
N PHE A 296 24.41 25.11 -0.39
CA PHE A 296 25.45 26.14 -0.54
C PHE A 296 25.82 26.24 -2.02
N SER A 297 25.77 27.35 -2.75
CA SER A 297 25.54 28.76 -2.43
C SER A 297 25.10 29.47 -3.73
N ARG A 298 24.38 30.59 -3.61
CA ARG A 298 24.26 31.56 -4.70
C ARG A 298 25.66 31.95 -5.18
N SER A 299 25.98 31.66 -6.43
CA SER A 299 26.96 32.48 -7.15
C SER A 299 26.17 33.53 -7.94
N ALA A 300 26.35 34.78 -7.53
CA ALA A 300 25.99 35.95 -8.31
C ALA A 300 26.88 36.01 -9.56
N LEU A 301 26.25 36.21 -10.72
CA LEU A 301 26.41 37.38 -11.60
C LEU A 301 25.30 37.35 -12.66
#